data_AF-A0A967HAX0-F1
#
_entry.id   AF-A0A967HAX0-F1
#
_cell.length_a   1.000
_cell.length_b   1.000
_cell.length_c   1.000
_cell.angle_alpha   90.00
_cell.angle_beta   90.00
_cell.angle_gamma   90.00
#
_symmetry.space_group_name_H-M   'P 1'
#
loop_
_entity.id
_entity.type
_entity.pdbx_description
1 polymer ?
#
loop_
_entity_poly.entity_id
_entity_poly.type
_entity_poly.pdbx_seq_one_letter_code
_entity_poly.pdbx_strand_id
1 'polypeptide(L)'
;RASRLLHQGDHTFIAALDTDIRLVFILEDGRAERVTLHDGDETATGDRLEPGESPPAPPEVRDLPLSAAEIARYRGTYLLEVGERTLELRIFDRDGRLISQAAGQREAPLRYQGDHTFIPDFDDRVRLVFTVEEGRATRVTLHQGGGEFIGERQPER
;
A
#
# COMPACT_ATOMS: atom_id res chain seq x y z
N ARG A 1 -13.36 -18.51 -9.62
CA ARG A 1 -14.77 -18.84 -9.90
C ARG A 1 -15.60 -17.63 -9.48
N ALA A 2 -16.56 -17.17 -10.28
CA ALA A 2 -17.46 -16.10 -9.84
C ALA A 2 -18.36 -16.62 -8.71
N SER A 3 -18.44 -15.88 -7.61
CA SER A 3 -19.37 -16.16 -6.51
C SER A 3 -20.72 -15.51 -6.79
N ARG A 4 -21.82 -16.19 -6.44
CA ARG A 4 -23.15 -15.59 -6.53
C ARG A 4 -23.32 -14.58 -5.40
N LEU A 5 -23.93 -13.44 -5.67
CA LEU A 5 -24.33 -12.49 -4.63
C LEU A 5 -25.75 -12.79 -4.12
N LEU A 6 -25.94 -12.74 -2.80
CA LEU A 6 -27.22 -12.92 -2.12
C LEU A 6 -27.69 -11.58 -1.58
N HIS A 7 -28.81 -11.07 -2.08
CA HIS A 7 -29.40 -9.80 -1.64
C HIS A 7 -29.95 -9.93 -0.21
N GLN A 8 -29.57 -9.01 0.67
CA GLN A 8 -29.96 -8.98 2.09
C GLN A 8 -30.98 -7.88 2.43
N GLY A 9 -31.41 -7.08 1.43
CA GLY A 9 -32.17 -5.85 1.68
C GLY A 9 -31.23 -4.64 1.80
N ASP A 10 -31.81 -3.44 1.82
CA ASP A 10 -31.09 -2.15 1.97
C ASP A 10 -29.84 -2.05 1.07
N HIS A 11 -29.99 -2.49 -0.19
CA HIS A 11 -28.93 -2.48 -1.20
C HIS A 11 -27.64 -3.24 -0.80
N THR A 12 -27.78 -4.16 0.14
CA THR A 12 -26.69 -4.99 0.67
C THR A 12 -26.72 -6.36 0.02
N PHE A 13 -25.53 -6.84 -0.35
CA PHE A 13 -25.32 -8.14 -0.98
C PHE A 13 -24.17 -8.84 -0.27
N ILE A 14 -24.29 -10.14 -0.03
CA ILE A 14 -23.19 -10.97 0.51
C ILE A 14 -22.77 -12.00 -0.52
N ALA A 15 -21.49 -12.36 -0.56
CA ALA A 15 -21.04 -13.42 -1.46
C ALA A 15 -21.46 -14.80 -0.90
N ALA A 16 -22.06 -15.63 -1.73
CA ALA A 16 -22.62 -16.93 -1.31
C ALA A 16 -21.56 -17.93 -0.85
N LEU A 17 -20.32 -17.76 -1.31
CA LEU A 17 -19.18 -18.60 -0.98
C LEU A 17 -18.30 -18.03 0.12
N ASP A 18 -18.53 -16.77 0.50
CA ASP A 18 -17.72 -16.03 1.47
C ASP A 18 -18.56 -14.93 2.10
N THR A 19 -19.03 -15.16 3.32
CA THR A 19 -19.93 -14.24 4.01
C THR A 19 -19.22 -13.02 4.58
N ASP A 20 -17.89 -13.04 4.65
CA ASP A 20 -17.08 -11.91 5.08
C ASP A 20 -17.06 -10.83 3.98
N ILE A 21 -17.28 -11.25 2.73
CA ILE A 21 -17.49 -10.35 1.59
C ILE A 21 -18.93 -9.83 1.57
N ARG A 22 -19.07 -8.52 1.81
CA ARG A 22 -20.33 -7.79 1.71
C ARG A 22 -20.16 -6.56 0.81
N LEU A 23 -21.09 -6.38 -0.12
CA LEU A 23 -21.18 -5.19 -0.96
C LEU A 23 -22.40 -4.38 -0.55
N VAL A 24 -22.21 -3.09 -0.29
CA VAL A 24 -23.28 -2.13 0.00
C VAL A 24 -23.28 -1.09 -1.12
N PHE A 25 -24.39 -0.98 -1.84
CA PHE A 25 -24.54 0.03 -2.88
C PHE A 25 -25.18 1.29 -2.32
N ILE A 26 -24.56 2.44 -2.58
CA ILE A 26 -25.09 3.75 -2.25
C ILE A 26 -25.76 4.29 -3.50
N LEU A 27 -27.05 4.58 -3.39
CA LEU A 27 -27.87 5.06 -4.50
C LEU A 27 -28.08 6.58 -4.39
N GLU A 28 -27.95 7.27 -5.51
CA GLU A 28 -28.43 8.64 -5.70
C GLU A 28 -29.44 8.61 -6.84
N ASP A 29 -30.61 9.23 -6.65
CA ASP A 29 -31.72 9.24 -7.63
C ASP A 29 -32.12 7.84 -8.15
N GLY A 30 -32.08 6.84 -7.28
CA GLY A 30 -32.45 5.45 -7.61
C GLY A 30 -31.40 4.68 -8.42
N ARG A 31 -30.22 5.28 -8.63
CA ARG A 31 -29.09 4.71 -9.37
C ARG A 31 -27.91 4.53 -8.41
N ALA A 32 -27.25 3.38 -8.45
CA ALA A 32 -26.11 3.15 -7.55
C ALA A 32 -24.89 3.95 -8.01
N GLU A 33 -24.53 5.01 -7.31
CA GLU A 33 -23.38 5.87 -7.68
C GLU A 33 -22.08 5.42 -7.02
N ARG A 34 -22.17 4.67 -5.91
CA ARG A 34 -21.00 4.17 -5.19
C ARG A 34 -21.25 2.76 -4.68
N VAL A 35 -20.18 2.01 -4.49
CA VAL A 35 -20.20 0.70 -3.83
C VAL A 35 -19.13 0.67 -2.74
N THR A 36 -19.50 0.15 -1.57
CA THR A 36 -18.57 -0.20 -0.51
C THR A 36 -18.46 -1.71 -0.45
N LEU A 37 -17.25 -2.22 -0.63
CA LEU A 37 -16.86 -3.59 -0.36
C LEU A 37 -16.38 -3.66 1.09
N HIS A 38 -16.94 -4.57 1.86
CA HIS A 38 -16.42 -5.04 3.14
C HIS A 38 -15.86 -6.45 2.91
N ASP A 39 -14.66 -6.71 3.39
CA ASP A 39 -14.00 -8.01 3.38
C ASP A 39 -13.39 -8.23 4.78
N GLY A 40 -14.16 -8.89 5.66
CA GLY A 40 -13.84 -8.94 7.09
C GLY A 40 -13.83 -7.54 7.72
N ASP A 41 -12.69 -7.15 8.29
CA ASP A 41 -12.47 -5.81 8.86
C ASP A 41 -12.02 -4.78 7.80
N GLU A 42 -11.65 -5.21 6.59
CA GLU A 42 -11.21 -4.32 5.53
C GLU A 42 -12.40 -3.71 4.78
N THR A 43 -12.26 -2.44 4.39
CA THR A 43 -13.27 -1.76 3.59
C THR A 43 -12.64 -1.02 2.42
N ALA A 44 -13.26 -1.13 1.25
CA ALA A 44 -12.89 -0.40 0.05
C ALA A 44 -14.14 0.24 -0.55
N THR A 45 -14.00 1.44 -1.09
CA THR A 45 -15.10 2.16 -1.72
C THR A 45 -14.71 2.55 -3.14
N GLY A 46 -15.65 2.42 -4.07
CA GLY A 46 -15.45 2.81 -5.47
C GLY A 46 -16.68 3.49 -6.03
N ASP A 47 -16.47 4.54 -6.83
CA ASP A 47 -17.53 5.19 -7.59
C ASP A 47 -17.91 4.36 -8.82
N ARG A 48 -19.15 4.52 -9.28
CA ARG A 48 -19.63 3.89 -10.50
C ARG A 48 -18.88 4.48 -11.70
N LEU A 49 -18.33 3.60 -12.53
CA LEU A 49 -17.88 3.96 -13.87
C LEU A 49 -19.06 3.95 -14.84
N GLU A 50 -19.13 4.96 -15.70
CA GLU A 50 -20.13 5.00 -16.77
C GLU A 50 -19.83 3.96 -17.85
N PRO A 51 -20.87 3.46 -18.56
CA PRO A 51 -20.67 2.57 -19.69
C PRO A 51 -19.72 3.18 -20.74
N GLY A 52 -18.59 2.53 -20.99
CA GLY A 52 -17.56 3.00 -21.93
C GLY A 52 -16.48 3.87 -21.29
N GLU A 53 -16.64 4.24 -20.02
CA GLU A 53 -15.55 4.79 -19.22
C GLU A 53 -14.60 3.67 -18.81
N SER A 54 -13.31 3.88 -19.04
CA SER A 54 -12.28 2.99 -18.52
C SER A 54 -11.85 3.48 -17.14
N PRO A 55 -11.55 2.58 -16.20
CA PRO A 55 -10.96 2.99 -14.93
C PRO A 55 -9.70 3.84 -15.20
N PRO A 56 -9.41 4.82 -14.34
CA PRO A 56 -8.18 5.60 -14.47
C PRO A 56 -6.99 4.65 -14.55
N ALA A 57 -6.04 4.96 -15.44
CA ALA A 57 -4.81 4.20 -15.52
C ALA A 57 -4.13 4.21 -14.15
N PRO A 58 -3.50 3.08 -13.73
CA PRO A 58 -2.68 3.07 -12.53
C PRO A 58 -1.64 4.20 -12.58
N PRO A 59 -1.24 4.77 -11.42
CA PRO A 59 -0.16 5.74 -11.40
C PRO A 59 1.08 5.16 -12.08
N GLU A 60 1.72 5.95 -12.94
CA GLU A 60 2.95 5.55 -13.61
C GLU A 60 4.05 5.32 -12.58
N VAL A 61 4.68 4.14 -12.62
CA VAL A 61 5.83 3.83 -11.77
C VAL A 61 7.08 4.44 -12.38
N ARG A 62 7.72 5.32 -11.61
CA ARG A 62 8.95 6.04 -11.97
C ARG A 62 10.16 5.36 -11.34
N ASP A 63 11.37 5.67 -11.82
CA ASP A 63 12.64 5.31 -11.17
C ASP A 63 13.54 6.55 -11.22
N LEU A 64 13.21 7.55 -10.40
CA LEU A 64 13.91 8.82 -10.39
C LEU A 64 15.32 8.65 -9.78
N PRO A 65 16.33 9.31 -10.35
CA PRO A 65 17.68 9.23 -9.80
C PRO A 65 17.76 9.88 -8.42
N LEU A 66 18.61 9.33 -7.54
CA LEU A 66 18.97 9.91 -6.25
C LEU A 66 20.47 10.15 -6.18
N SER A 67 20.87 11.29 -5.63
CA SER A 67 22.25 11.56 -5.26
C SER A 67 22.65 10.80 -3.98
N ALA A 68 23.95 10.62 -3.77
CA ALA A 68 24.47 9.96 -2.56
C ALA A 68 23.99 10.61 -1.25
N ALA A 69 23.88 11.95 -1.24
CA ALA A 69 23.38 12.70 -0.09
C ALA A 69 21.89 12.41 0.18
N GLU A 70 21.08 12.25 -0.87
CA GLU A 70 19.67 11.89 -0.75
C GLU A 70 19.51 10.44 -0.27
N ILE A 71 20.27 9.51 -0.85
CA ILE A 71 20.30 8.11 -0.44
C ILE A 71 20.62 7.98 1.06
N ALA A 72 21.61 8.74 1.55
CA ALA A 72 22.01 8.71 2.95
C ALA A 72 20.88 9.06 3.93
N ARG A 73 19.87 9.85 3.51
CA ARG A 73 18.73 10.23 4.35
C ARG A 73 17.88 9.04 4.77
N TYR A 74 17.80 8.02 3.92
CA TYR A 74 16.89 6.88 4.10
C TYR A 74 17.59 5.64 4.67
N ARG A 75 18.91 5.53 4.56
CA ARG A 75 19.66 4.36 5.05
C ARG A 75 19.47 4.16 6.55
N GLY A 76 19.10 2.96 6.97
CA GLY A 76 18.90 2.63 8.38
C GLY A 76 18.12 1.34 8.57
N THR A 77 17.89 0.99 9.82
CA THR A 77 17.01 -0.11 10.21
C THR A 77 15.73 0.46 10.77
N TYR A 78 14.59 -0.05 10.32
CA TYR A 78 13.25 0.35 10.76
C TYR A 78 12.55 -0.86 11.36
N LEU A 79 11.85 -0.68 12.47
CA LEU A 79 11.08 -1.75 13.10
C LEU A 79 9.60 -1.57 12.75
N LEU A 80 9.14 -2.29 11.73
CA LEU A 80 7.73 -2.29 11.30
C LEU A 80 6.84 -3.00 12.32
N GLU A 81 5.77 -2.35 12.73
CA GLU A 81 4.70 -2.93 13.54
C GLU A 81 3.69 -3.63 12.62
N VAL A 82 3.59 -4.95 12.74
CA VAL A 82 2.70 -5.81 11.93
C VAL A 82 1.82 -6.62 12.88
N GLY A 83 0.65 -6.06 13.20
CA GLY A 83 -0.21 -6.59 14.27
C GLY A 83 0.54 -6.60 15.61
N GLU A 84 0.59 -7.76 16.27
CA GLU A 84 1.29 -7.92 17.55
C GLU A 84 2.80 -8.21 17.41
N ARG A 85 3.34 -8.19 16.19
CA ARG A 85 4.73 -8.54 15.89
C ARG A 85 5.50 -7.35 15.35
N THR A 86 6.81 -7.40 15.52
CA THR A 86 7.74 -6.44 14.91
C THR A 86 8.58 -7.13 13.85
N LEU A 87 8.73 -6.49 12.70
CA LEU A 87 9.56 -6.93 11.59
C LEU A 87 10.69 -5.93 11.34
N GLU A 88 11.92 -6.40 11.34
CA GLU A 88 13.06 -5.56 10.99
C GLU A 88 13.11 -5.35 9.47
N LEU A 89 13.09 -4.08 9.05
CA LEU A 89 13.28 -3.63 7.68
C LEU A 89 14.60 -2.85 7.58
N ARG A 90 15.56 -3.40 6.85
CA ARG A 90 16.82 -2.74 6.55
C ARG A 90 16.73 -1.98 5.24
N ILE A 91 17.16 -0.73 5.27
CA ILE A 91 17.30 0.13 4.10
C ILE A 91 18.78 0.48 3.96
N PHE A 92 19.40 0.11 2.86
CA PHE A 92 20.83 0.33 2.64
C PHE A 92 21.11 0.65 1.17
N ASP A 93 22.30 1.16 0.90
CA ASP A 93 22.74 1.47 -0.45
C ASP A 93 23.51 0.31 -1.06
N ARG A 94 23.27 0.10 -2.34
CA ARG A 94 24.08 -0.76 -3.19
C ARG A 94 24.13 -0.15 -4.58
N ASP A 95 25.33 0.13 -5.06
CA ASP A 95 25.58 0.66 -6.40
C ASP A 95 24.78 1.95 -6.72
N GLY A 96 24.59 2.82 -5.71
CA GLY A 96 23.84 4.08 -5.87
C GLY A 96 22.32 3.89 -5.92
N ARG A 97 21.80 2.73 -5.50
CA ARG A 97 20.37 2.45 -5.35
C ARG A 97 20.07 2.09 -3.91
N LEU A 98 18.90 2.51 -3.43
CA LEU A 98 18.37 2.02 -2.17
C LEU A 98 17.83 0.60 -2.35
N ILE A 99 18.19 -0.25 -1.41
CA ILE A 99 17.75 -1.63 -1.30
C ILE A 99 16.99 -1.75 0.01
N SER A 100 15.83 -2.39 -0.04
CA SER A 100 15.09 -2.82 1.14
C SER A 100 15.29 -4.32 1.39
N GLN A 101 15.35 -4.70 2.65
CA GLN A 101 15.40 -6.09 3.07
C GLN A 101 14.65 -6.25 4.38
N ALA A 102 13.50 -6.90 4.35
CA ALA A 102 12.82 -7.35 5.56
C ALA A 102 13.48 -8.63 6.09
N ALA A 103 13.49 -8.82 7.41
CA ALA A 103 14.08 -10.00 8.04
C ALA A 103 13.49 -11.30 7.47
N GLY A 104 14.37 -12.19 7.01
CA GLY A 104 13.99 -13.47 6.38
C GLY A 104 13.48 -13.35 4.94
N GLN A 105 13.46 -12.16 4.34
CA GLN A 105 13.04 -11.93 2.96
C GLN A 105 14.22 -11.63 2.04
N ARG A 106 13.96 -11.76 0.74
CA ARG A 106 14.92 -11.36 -0.29
C ARG A 106 15.08 -9.85 -0.32
N GLU A 107 16.24 -9.39 -0.77
CA GLU A 107 16.51 -7.99 -1.01
C GLU A 107 15.71 -7.49 -2.24
N ALA A 108 15.26 -6.24 -2.17
CA ALA A 108 14.49 -5.59 -3.23
C ALA A 108 15.02 -4.18 -3.50
N PRO A 109 15.50 -3.90 -4.73
CA PRO A 109 15.73 -2.54 -5.19
C PRO A 109 14.49 -1.66 -5.05
N LEU A 110 14.69 -0.44 -4.56
CA LEU A 110 13.65 0.57 -4.43
C LEU A 110 13.73 1.58 -5.58
N ARG A 111 12.61 1.77 -6.27
CA ARG A 111 12.44 2.78 -7.32
C ARG A 111 11.86 4.05 -6.70
N TYR A 112 12.54 5.18 -6.86
CA TYR A 112 12.11 6.45 -6.27
C TYR A 112 11.01 7.10 -7.10
N GLN A 113 9.91 7.47 -6.46
CA GLN A 113 8.72 8.06 -7.11
C GLN A 113 8.67 9.60 -7.01
N GLY A 114 9.50 10.20 -6.16
CA GLY A 114 9.32 11.56 -5.66
C GLY A 114 8.75 11.56 -4.23
N ASP A 115 8.74 12.72 -3.57
CA ASP A 115 8.04 12.96 -2.31
C ASP A 115 8.26 11.86 -1.23
N HIS A 116 9.53 11.46 -1.07
CA HIS A 116 9.94 10.42 -0.11
C HIS A 116 9.24 9.06 -0.27
N THR A 117 8.68 8.80 -1.46
CA THR A 117 7.93 7.58 -1.78
C THR A 117 8.74 6.66 -2.68
N PHE A 118 8.71 5.37 -2.34
CA PHE A 118 9.44 4.33 -3.04
C PHE A 118 8.55 3.14 -3.33
N ILE A 119 8.82 2.47 -4.46
CA ILE A 119 8.14 1.24 -4.86
C ILE A 119 9.23 0.16 -5.02
N PRO A 120 9.13 -0.98 -4.33
CA PRO A 120 10.08 -2.06 -4.53
C PRO A 120 9.88 -2.69 -5.92
N ASP A 121 10.94 -3.22 -6.52
CA ASP A 121 10.93 -3.74 -7.89
C ASP A 121 10.10 -5.02 -8.10
N PHE A 122 9.65 -5.66 -7.02
CA PHE A 122 8.91 -6.93 -7.09
C PHE A 122 7.38 -6.77 -7.16
N ASP A 123 6.84 -5.63 -6.74
CA ASP A 123 5.39 -5.36 -6.75
C ASP A 123 5.10 -3.85 -6.82
N ASP A 124 4.49 -3.41 -7.91
CA ASP A 124 4.12 -2.01 -8.18
C ASP A 124 3.02 -1.48 -7.24
N ARG A 125 2.35 -2.36 -6.49
CA ARG A 125 1.30 -2.01 -5.53
C ARG A 125 1.84 -1.72 -4.13
N VAL A 126 3.06 -2.16 -3.84
CA VAL A 126 3.71 -1.91 -2.55
C VAL A 126 4.32 -0.52 -2.56
N ARG A 127 4.13 0.23 -1.47
CA ARG A 127 4.75 1.55 -1.30
C ARG A 127 5.43 1.67 0.05
N LEU A 128 6.62 2.25 0.04
CA LEU A 128 7.32 2.70 1.24
C LEU A 128 7.33 4.23 1.22
N VAL A 129 6.67 4.85 2.18
CA VAL A 129 6.62 6.31 2.34
C VAL A 129 7.42 6.69 3.56
N PHE A 130 8.48 7.47 3.38
CA PHE A 130 9.33 7.89 4.50
C PHE A 130 8.86 9.23 5.06
N THR A 131 8.75 9.32 6.38
CA THR A 131 8.71 10.62 7.06
C THR A 131 10.14 11.09 7.27
N VAL A 132 10.45 12.29 6.78
CA VAL A 132 11.78 12.91 6.88
C VAL A 132 11.70 14.14 7.76
N GLU A 133 12.50 14.16 8.81
CA GLU A 133 12.62 15.26 9.76
C GLU A 133 14.09 15.69 9.81
N GLU A 134 14.35 17.00 9.76
CA GLU A 134 15.70 17.55 9.80
C GLU A 134 16.66 16.96 8.75
N GLY A 135 16.12 16.58 7.59
CA GLY A 135 16.88 15.98 6.48
C GLY A 135 17.21 14.50 6.65
N ARG A 136 16.63 13.80 7.64
CA ARG A 136 16.82 12.36 7.86
C ARG A 136 15.48 11.64 8.03
N ALA A 137 15.34 10.46 7.44
CA ALA A 137 14.09 9.70 7.55
C ALA A 137 13.94 9.11 8.95
N THR A 138 12.96 9.53 9.74
CA THR A 138 12.73 9.04 11.11
C THR A 138 11.75 7.88 11.16
N ARG A 139 10.87 7.76 10.15
CA ARG A 139 9.84 6.71 10.05
C ARG A 139 9.68 6.24 8.62
N VAL A 140 9.21 5.02 8.45
CA VAL A 140 8.71 4.48 7.19
C VAL A 140 7.30 3.94 7.38
N THR A 141 6.43 4.21 6.43
CA THR A 141 5.10 3.63 6.33
C THR A 141 5.08 2.69 5.14
N LEU A 142 4.82 1.41 5.38
CA LEU A 142 4.66 0.39 4.34
C LEU A 142 3.18 0.22 4.03
N HIS A 143 2.78 0.53 2.80
CA HIS A 143 1.46 0.20 2.26
C HIS A 143 1.56 -1.09 1.45
N GLN A 144 0.91 -2.14 1.91
CA GLN A 144 0.92 -3.45 1.25
C GLN A 144 -0.34 -4.23 1.55
N GLY A 145 -0.96 -4.77 0.50
CA GLY A 145 -2.10 -5.68 0.63
C GLY A 145 -3.33 -5.04 1.31
N GLY A 146 -3.57 -3.74 1.10
CA GLY A 146 -4.67 -3.01 1.75
C GLY A 146 -4.33 -2.43 3.13
N GLY A 147 -3.31 -2.97 3.80
CA GLY A 147 -2.85 -2.51 5.11
C GLY A 147 -1.78 -1.42 5.07
N GLU A 148 -1.61 -0.79 6.24
CA GLU A 148 -0.54 0.16 6.54
C GLU A 148 0.27 -0.35 7.75
N PHE A 149 1.59 -0.38 7.62
CA PHE A 149 2.50 -0.80 8.69
C PHE A 149 3.53 0.29 8.96
N ILE A 150 3.58 0.79 10.19
CA ILE A 150 4.47 1.87 10.59
C ILE A 150 5.76 1.28 11.13
N GLY A 151 6.90 1.83 10.71
CA GLY A 151 8.21 1.45 11.20
C GLY A 151 9.03 2.64 11.66
N GLU A 152 9.37 2.66 12.95
CA GLU A 152 10.24 3.66 13.53
C GLU A 152 11.72 3.32 13.27
N ARG A 153 12.51 4.34 12.89
CA ARG A 153 13.95 4.18 12.71
C ARG A 153 14.59 3.80 14.04
N GLN A 154 15.42 2.78 14.00
CA GLN A 154 16.27 2.41 15.12
C GLN A 154 17.49 3.33 15.24
N PRO A 155 17.92 3.64 16.48
CA PRO A 155 19.17 4.36 16.69
C PRO A 155 20.35 3.54 16.13
N GLU A 156 21.28 4.23 15.48
CA GLU A 156 22.54 3.63 15.04
C GLU A 156 23.33 3.20 16.29
N ARG A 157 23.73 1.93 16.36
CA ARG A 157 24.58 1.41 17.44
C ARG A 157 26.06 1.60 17.14
#